data_AF-A0A0E0KK19-F1
#
_entry.id   AF-A0A0E0KK19-F1
#
_cell.length_a   1.000
_cell.length_b   1.000
_cell.length_c   1.000
_cell.angle_alpha   90.00
_cell.angle_beta   90.00
_cell.angle_gamma   90.00
#
_symmetry.space_group_name_H-M   'P 1'
#
loop_
_entity.id
_entity.type
_entity.pdbx_description
1 polymer ?
#
loop_
_entity_poly.entity_id
_entity_poly.type
_entity_poly.pdbx_seq_one_letter_code
_entity_poly.pdbx_strand_id
1 'polypeptide(L)'
;MREKRAASTTPAARRRRKKAAAAARDGGEKRREEATRYEGVPVTVYLPGGGGLVCELKLSKFDGTKATVINGGGYAKFMANGGLVRGDHVEVLAFRRPPNHHLCFVIAKIEG
;
A
#
# COMPACT_ATOMS: atom_id res chain seq x y z
N MET A 1 -3.49 -16.97 -71.05
CA MET A 1 -2.56 -16.12 -70.28
C MET A 1 -3.37 -14.92 -69.79
N ARG A 2 -3.44 -14.49 -68.52
CA ARG A 2 -2.55 -14.61 -67.34
C ARG A 2 -3.36 -14.72 -66.03
N GLU A 3 -2.64 -15.17 -65.01
CA GLU A 3 -2.96 -15.44 -63.60
C GLU A 3 -3.94 -14.50 -62.88
N LYS A 4 -4.75 -15.08 -61.99
CA LYS A 4 -5.27 -14.41 -60.79
C LYS A 4 -4.57 -15.01 -59.56
N ARG A 5 -3.78 -14.17 -58.86
CA ARG A 5 -3.31 -14.46 -57.49
C ARG A 5 -4.37 -13.99 -56.50
N ALA A 6 -4.74 -14.85 -55.56
CA ALA A 6 -5.31 -14.43 -54.28
C ALA A 6 -4.76 -15.34 -53.18
N ALA A 7 -4.15 -14.70 -52.18
CA ALA A 7 -3.36 -15.31 -51.13
C ALA A 7 -4.22 -16.13 -50.16
N SER A 8 -3.87 -17.40 -49.98
CA SER A 8 -4.44 -18.30 -48.98
C SER A 8 -4.05 -17.84 -47.56
N THR A 9 -5.01 -17.36 -46.79
CA THR A 9 -4.82 -17.09 -45.36
C THR A 9 -5.01 -18.40 -44.61
N THR A 10 -3.92 -18.97 -44.10
CA THR A 10 -3.92 -20.24 -43.37
C THR A 10 -4.71 -20.14 -42.05
N PRO A 11 -5.40 -21.23 -41.63
CA PRO A 11 -6.27 -21.25 -40.44
C PRO A 11 -5.59 -20.81 -39.13
N ALA A 12 -4.26 -20.96 -39.04
CA ALA A 12 -3.45 -20.57 -37.89
C ALA A 12 -3.42 -19.05 -37.64
N ALA A 13 -3.43 -18.23 -38.71
CA ALA A 13 -3.40 -16.77 -38.60
C ALA A 13 -4.72 -16.23 -38.01
N ARG A 14 -5.85 -16.86 -38.37
CA ARG A 14 -7.18 -16.50 -37.86
C ARG A 14 -7.32 -16.84 -36.37
N ARG A 15 -6.71 -17.94 -35.92
CA ARG A 15 -6.74 -18.35 -34.50
C ARG A 15 -5.90 -17.42 -33.61
N ARG A 16 -4.74 -16.96 -34.10
CA ARG A 16 -3.88 -15.99 -33.38
C ARG A 16 -4.55 -14.63 -33.22
N ARG A 17 -5.23 -14.11 -34.26
CA ARG A 17 -5.95 -12.82 -34.17
C ARG A 17 -7.13 -12.87 -33.18
N LYS A 18 -7.86 -13.98 -33.08
CA LYS A 18 -8.91 -14.14 -32.06
C LYS A 18 -8.36 -14.19 -30.63
N LYS A 19 -7.19 -14.81 -30.40
CA LYS A 19 -6.57 -14.88 -29.07
C LYS A 19 -6.00 -13.53 -28.61
N ALA A 20 -5.48 -12.72 -29.53
CA ALA A 20 -5.03 -11.35 -29.25
C ALA A 20 -6.20 -10.39 -28.97
N ALA A 21 -7.32 -10.51 -29.70
CA ALA A 21 -8.52 -9.69 -29.47
C ALA A 21 -9.26 -10.05 -28.18
N ALA A 22 -9.19 -11.32 -27.73
CA ALA A 22 -9.72 -11.73 -26.43
C ALA A 22 -8.86 -11.21 -25.26
N ALA A 23 -7.53 -11.22 -25.40
CA ALA A 23 -6.61 -10.68 -24.40
C ALA A 23 -6.73 -9.15 -24.22
N ALA A 24 -7.14 -8.42 -25.28
CA ALA A 24 -7.34 -6.97 -25.21
C ALA A 24 -8.64 -6.56 -24.48
N ARG A 25 -9.57 -7.49 -24.22
CA ARG A 25 -10.83 -7.21 -23.49
C ARG A 25 -10.79 -7.59 -22.01
N ASP A 26 -9.76 -8.33 -21.60
CA ASP A 26 -9.51 -8.68 -20.19
C ASP A 26 -8.52 -7.71 -19.51
N GLY A 27 -8.18 -6.63 -20.21
CA GLY A 27 -7.61 -5.43 -19.59
C GLY A 27 -8.69 -4.73 -18.78
N GLY A 28 -9.23 -5.42 -17.78
CA GLY A 28 -9.93 -4.81 -16.67
C GLY A 28 -9.00 -3.73 -16.17
N GLU A 29 -9.35 -2.49 -16.46
CA GLU A 29 -8.79 -1.31 -15.85
C GLU A 29 -8.87 -1.61 -14.35
N LYS A 30 -7.74 -2.02 -13.76
CA LYS A 30 -7.64 -2.19 -12.31
C LYS A 30 -7.96 -0.81 -11.81
N ARG A 31 -9.23 -0.63 -11.42
CA ARG A 31 -9.76 0.55 -10.77
C ARG A 31 -8.67 0.92 -9.79
N ARG A 32 -7.95 2.00 -10.10
CA ARG A 32 -6.83 2.44 -9.28
C ARG A 32 -7.47 2.62 -7.92
N GLU A 33 -7.23 1.68 -7.00
CA GLU A 33 -7.80 1.70 -5.67
C GLU A 33 -7.50 3.11 -5.19
N GLU A 34 -8.56 3.91 -5.01
CA GLU A 34 -8.39 5.23 -4.43
C GLU A 34 -7.60 5.00 -3.17
N ALA A 35 -6.41 5.61 -3.08
CA ALA A 35 -5.48 5.37 -1.99
C ALA A 35 -6.27 5.37 -0.70
N THR A 36 -6.32 4.22 -0.01
CA THR A 36 -7.22 3.99 1.13
C THR A 36 -7.20 5.22 2.01
N ARG A 37 -8.29 5.99 1.99
CA ARG A 37 -8.36 7.23 2.75
C ARG A 37 -8.58 6.82 4.20
N TYR A 38 -7.49 6.69 4.93
CA TYR A 38 -7.55 6.55 6.38
C TYR A 38 -8.08 7.89 6.93
N GLU A 39 -9.34 7.93 7.34
CA GLU A 39 -9.84 9.02 8.18
C GLU A 39 -9.24 8.88 9.58
N GLY A 40 -8.96 9.99 10.26
CA GLY A 40 -8.37 9.94 11.60
C GLY A 40 -7.56 11.17 11.96
N VAL A 41 -7.11 11.21 13.22
CA VAL A 41 -6.30 12.30 13.77
C VAL A 41 -4.86 12.13 13.29
N PRO A 42 -4.24 13.14 12.65
CA PRO A 42 -2.84 13.05 12.24
C PRO A 42 -1.93 12.97 13.47
N VAL A 43 -0.94 12.08 13.42
CA VAL A 43 0.00 11.85 14.51
C VAL A 43 1.42 11.66 13.99
N THR A 44 2.40 12.14 14.75
CA THR A 44 3.82 11.90 14.47
C THR A 44 4.30 10.73 15.32
N VAL A 45 4.89 9.72 14.69
CA VAL A 45 5.41 8.53 15.39
C VAL A 45 6.93 8.47 15.26
N TYR A 46 7.59 8.33 16.41
CA TYR A 46 9.03 8.24 16.57
C TYR A 46 9.42 6.81 16.92
N LEU A 47 10.35 6.24 16.15
CA LEU A 47 11.02 4.97 16.44
C LEU A 47 12.50 5.24 16.71
N PRO A 48 12.94 5.20 17.98
CA PRO A 48 14.34 5.41 18.32
C PRO A 48 15.24 4.27 17.81
N GLY A 49 14.72 3.05 17.72
CA GLY A 49 15.40 1.91 17.08
C GLY A 49 15.43 2.03 15.55
N GLY A 50 16.43 1.43 14.90
CA GLY A 50 16.50 1.38 13.42
C GLY A 50 16.92 2.69 12.73
N GLY A 51 17.61 3.60 13.43
CA GLY A 51 18.17 4.83 12.84
C GLY A 51 17.36 6.10 13.09
N GLY A 52 16.46 6.12 14.08
CA GLY A 52 15.72 7.33 14.48
C GLY A 52 14.62 7.72 13.49
N LEU A 53 13.79 6.75 13.11
CA LEU A 53 12.73 6.95 12.13
C LEU A 53 11.61 7.84 12.70
N VAL A 54 11.16 8.80 11.90
CA VAL A 54 9.97 9.61 12.17
C VAL A 54 8.98 9.43 11.02
N CYS A 55 7.73 9.10 11.35
CA CYS A 55 6.65 8.88 10.39
C CYS A 55 5.40 9.68 10.74
N GLU A 56 4.82 10.33 9.74
CA GLU A 56 3.49 10.92 9.82
C GLU A 56 2.44 9.85 9.52
N LEU A 57 1.62 9.54 10.52
CA LEU A 57 0.56 8.53 10.48
C LEU A 57 -0.76 9.16 10.93
N LYS A 58 -1.77 8.32 11.12
CA LYS A 58 -3.09 8.68 11.62
C LYS A 58 -3.52 7.71 12.71
N LEU A 59 -4.06 8.26 13.78
CA LEU A 59 -4.82 7.52 14.77
C LEU A 59 -6.27 7.45 14.30
N SER A 60 -6.73 6.25 13.95
CA SER A 60 -8.02 6.00 13.31
C SER A 60 -8.77 4.88 14.02
N LYS A 61 -10.10 4.87 13.90
CA LYS A 61 -10.92 3.74 14.33
C LYS A 61 -11.10 2.78 13.16
N PHE A 62 -10.72 1.52 13.33
CA PHE A 62 -10.90 0.51 12.29
C PHE A 62 -12.28 -0.15 12.44
N ASP A 63 -13.18 0.10 11.50
CA ASP A 63 -14.60 -0.25 11.67
C ASP A 63 -14.89 -1.74 11.79
N GLY A 64 -14.07 -2.58 11.15
CA GLY A 64 -14.23 -4.04 11.17
C GLY A 64 -13.97 -4.65 12.55
N THR A 65 -13.02 -4.11 13.32
CA THR A 65 -12.65 -4.63 14.65
C THR A 65 -13.02 -3.71 15.80
N LYS A 66 -13.51 -2.50 15.48
CA LYS A 66 -13.72 -1.38 16.42
C LYS A 66 -12.46 -0.95 17.18
N ALA A 67 -11.28 -1.43 16.79
CA ALA A 67 -10.02 -1.08 17.41
C ALA A 67 -9.57 0.33 17.01
N THR A 68 -8.87 1.01 17.92
CA THR A 68 -8.09 2.20 17.59
C THR A 68 -6.74 1.74 17.04
N VAL A 69 -6.39 2.18 15.84
CA VAL A 69 -5.15 1.79 15.14
C VAL A 69 -4.35 3.02 14.74
N ILE A 70 -3.02 2.88 14.79
CA ILE A 70 -2.09 3.83 14.19
C ILE A 70 -1.74 3.28 12.80
N ASN A 71 -2.22 3.94 11.76
CA ASN A 71 -2.02 3.53 10.36
C ASN A 71 -1.99 4.77 9.45
N GLY A 72 -1.95 4.64 8.14
CA GLY A 72 -1.97 5.76 7.20
C GLY A 72 -0.96 5.62 6.08
N GLY A 73 -0.83 6.65 5.24
CA GLY A 73 0.07 6.63 4.08
C GLY A 73 1.54 6.36 4.42
N GLY A 74 1.99 6.75 5.63
CA GLY A 74 3.35 6.47 6.11
C GLY A 74 3.58 5.05 6.64
N TYR A 75 2.55 4.21 6.78
CA TYR A 75 2.63 2.95 7.50
C TYR A 75 3.53 1.91 6.81
N ALA A 76 3.53 1.86 5.48
CA ALA A 76 4.42 0.96 4.74
C ALA A 76 5.91 1.31 4.99
N LYS A 77 6.26 2.60 4.99
CA LYS A 77 7.61 3.08 5.31
C LYS A 77 7.96 2.79 6.78
N PHE A 78 7.00 2.99 7.67
CA PHE A 78 7.13 2.66 9.07
C PHE A 78 7.53 1.19 9.29
N MET A 79 6.82 0.25 8.64
CA MET A 79 7.13 -1.17 8.77
C MET A 79 8.45 -1.57 8.08
N ALA A 80 8.74 -0.99 6.91
CA ALA A 80 9.97 -1.32 6.17
C ALA A 80 11.25 -0.85 6.89
N ASN A 81 11.19 0.31 7.55
CA ASN A 81 12.37 0.96 8.12
C ASN A 81 12.39 0.92 9.66
N GLY A 82 11.30 0.53 10.31
CA GLY A 82 11.17 0.56 11.77
C GLY A 82 11.83 -0.61 12.49
N GLY A 83 12.21 -1.67 11.76
CA GLY A 83 12.86 -2.85 12.35
C GLY A 83 11.99 -3.67 13.32
N LEU A 84 10.70 -3.35 13.43
CA LEU A 84 9.74 -4.10 14.24
C LEU A 84 9.26 -5.33 13.46
N VAL A 85 9.39 -6.49 14.08
CA VAL A 85 8.85 -7.75 13.54
C VAL A 85 7.78 -8.32 14.46
N ARG A 86 6.96 -9.22 13.92
CA ARG A 86 5.94 -9.93 14.71
C ARG A 86 6.61 -10.66 15.87
N GLY A 87 6.07 -10.47 17.08
CA GLY A 87 6.61 -11.07 18.30
C GLY A 87 7.50 -10.11 19.11
N ASP A 88 7.89 -8.98 18.53
CA ASP A 88 8.59 -7.95 19.29
C ASP A 88 7.69 -7.36 20.37
N HIS A 89 8.26 -7.19 21.57
CA HIS A 89 7.67 -6.42 22.64
C HIS A 89 8.01 -4.95 22.44
N VAL A 90 7.01 -4.08 22.58
CA VAL A 90 7.19 -2.64 22.41
C VAL A 90 6.55 -1.87 23.56
N GLU A 91 7.19 -0.78 23.93
CA GLU A 91 6.62 0.27 24.77
C GLU A 91 6.08 1.37 23.88
N VAL A 92 4.92 1.93 24.24
CA VAL A 92 4.31 3.06 23.55
C VAL A 92 4.11 4.21 24.52
N LEU A 93 4.76 5.34 24.23
CA LEU A 93 4.64 6.57 24.99
C LEU A 93 3.88 7.60 24.16
N ALA A 94 2.92 8.29 24.75
CA ALA A 94 2.14 9.33 24.08
C ALA A 94 2.43 10.70 24.71
N PHE A 95 2.63 11.71 23.86
CA PHE A 95 2.86 13.09 24.31
C PHE A 95 2.33 14.09 23.28
N ARG A 96 2.22 15.36 23.68
CA ARG A 96 1.87 16.46 22.76
C ARG A 96 3.07 17.39 22.61
N ARG A 97 3.38 17.78 21.37
CA ARG A 97 4.47 18.72 21.09
C ARG A 97 3.93 20.13 20.78
N PRO A 98 4.32 21.17 21.55
CA PRO A 98 4.03 22.57 21.20
C PRO A 98 4.73 23.00 19.89
N PRO A 99 4.24 24.05 19.20
CA PRO A 99 3.11 24.91 19.56
C PRO A 99 1.74 24.34 19.16
N ASN A 100 1.70 23.44 18.18
CA ASN A 100 0.44 22.98 17.56
C ASN A 100 -0.20 21.78 18.28
N HIS A 101 0.37 21.34 19.41
CA HIS A 101 -0.14 20.24 20.23
C HIS A 101 -0.39 18.95 19.44
N HIS A 102 0.43 18.71 18.41
CA HIS A 102 0.38 17.47 17.62
C HIS A 102 0.52 16.29 18.56
N LEU A 103 -0.40 15.32 18.42
CA LEU A 103 -0.33 14.08 19.16
C LEU A 103 0.83 13.26 18.59
N CYS A 104 1.77 12.92 19.46
CA CYS A 104 2.96 12.19 19.12
C CYS A 104 2.99 10.86 19.87
N PHE A 105 3.59 9.85 19.25
CA PHE A 105 3.89 8.58 19.88
C PHE A 105 5.37 8.25 19.75
N VAL A 106 6.00 7.74 20.80
CA VAL A 106 7.24 6.98 20.69
C VAL A 106 6.89 5.51 20.76
N ILE A 107 7.35 4.71 19.81
CA ILE A 107 7.24 3.26 19.85
C ILE A 107 8.66 2.72 19.95
N ALA A 108 9.02 2.17 21.11
CA ALA A 108 10.34 1.64 21.38
C ALA A 108 10.26 0.12 21.55
N LYS A 109 11.18 -0.61 20.91
CA LYS A 109 11.34 -2.04 21.16
C LYS A 109 11.93 -2.24 22.56
N ILE A 110 11.35 -3.15 23.32
CA ILE A 110 11.86 -3.56 24.63
C ILE A 110 12.64 -4.86 24.40
N GLU A 111 13.92 -4.88 24.76
CA GLU A 111 14.66 -6.12 24.88
C GLU A 111 14.27 -6.78 26.20
N GLY A 112 13.76 -8.01 26.13
CA GLY A 112 13.40 -8.82 27.29
C GLY A 112 14.58 -9.60 27.83
#